data_AF-A0A1N7DCH6-F1
#
_entry.id   AF-A0A1N7DCH6-F1
#
_cell.length_a   1.000
_cell.length_b   1.000
_cell.length_c   1.000
_cell.angle_alpha   90.00
_cell.angle_beta   90.00
_cell.angle_gamma   90.00
#
_symmetry.space_group_name_H-M   'P 1'
#
loop_
_entity.id
_entity.type
_entity.pdbx_description
1 polymer ?
#
loop_
_entity_poly.entity_id
_entity_poly.type
_entity_poly.pdbx_seq_one_letter_code
_entity_poly.pdbx_strand_id
1 'polypeptide(L)'
;MNKYFIIVLLFLVTCCKSQSITTFSQLENNIRETLFQKGYISQNEYSQKKGFTIYGTYQRKVDEKKLRNGIYDLYLGNHSPQFKFIYERNKIIFLDIYSFKNFLESMRTQMVYLFEQRYCREIIVDYVKRLIRTHYSFNRNPRDLFNKNCEFREKRIPSTFYLNEIKSKIITEIAQKEDLKEENLQLEKIENIAVSELSVYFGINEKEKLEEGIYSYVNINSSVSNNSYFILNGNDIKFLKMDSDESFIKSIQEIILFGEDKNICSEKTIWCIEQLFSNYMENSCLSKVTKDLP
;
A
#
# COMPACT_ATOMS: atom_id res chain seq x y z
N MET A 1 -9.61 -42.72 -28.02
CA MET A 1 -9.07 -41.79 -27.01
C MET A 1 -7.61 -41.51 -27.33
N ASN A 2 -7.30 -40.29 -27.75
CA ASN A 2 -6.00 -39.91 -28.31
C ASN A 2 -4.88 -39.93 -27.25
N LYS A 3 -3.81 -40.70 -27.50
CA LYS A 3 -2.59 -40.75 -26.67
C LYS A 3 -1.92 -39.39 -26.44
N TYR A 4 -2.25 -38.41 -27.28
CA TYR A 4 -1.75 -37.04 -27.18
C TYR A 4 -2.41 -36.19 -26.07
N PHE A 5 -3.59 -36.61 -25.56
CA PHE A 5 -4.27 -35.85 -24.50
C PHE A 5 -3.59 -36.03 -23.13
N ILE A 6 -2.94 -37.17 -22.90
CA ILE A 6 -2.21 -37.46 -21.66
C ILE A 6 -0.88 -36.71 -21.59
N ILE A 7 -0.25 -36.44 -22.74
CA ILE A 7 1.05 -35.73 -22.82
C ILE A 7 0.87 -34.23 -22.52
N VAL A 8 -0.25 -33.63 -22.93
CA VAL A 8 -0.56 -32.23 -22.62
C VAL A 8 -0.93 -32.06 -21.14
N LEU A 9 -1.57 -33.07 -20.52
CA LEU A 9 -1.86 -33.04 -19.09
C LEU A 9 -0.59 -33.20 -18.22
N LEU A 10 0.40 -33.98 -18.68
CA LEU A 10 1.68 -34.16 -17.97
C LEU A 10 2.57 -32.91 -18.02
N PHE A 11 2.49 -32.10 -19.09
CA PHE A 11 3.24 -30.83 -19.20
C PHE A 11 2.65 -29.70 -18.35
N LEU A 12 1.37 -29.76 -17.97
CA LEU A 12 0.74 -28.76 -17.09
C LEU A 12 0.98 -29.04 -15.60
N VAL A 13 1.52 -30.21 -15.24
CA VAL A 13 1.79 -30.63 -13.85
C VAL A 13 3.27 -30.49 -13.46
N THR A 14 4.13 -29.98 -14.33
CA THR A 14 5.39 -29.36 -13.89
C THR A 14 5.10 -27.97 -13.29
N CYS A 15 4.29 -27.96 -12.23
CA CYS A 15 4.36 -26.93 -11.20
C CYS A 15 5.83 -26.79 -10.83
N CYS A 16 6.37 -25.58 -11.02
CA CYS A 16 7.57 -25.12 -10.36
C CYS A 16 7.57 -25.66 -8.92
N LYS A 17 8.37 -26.70 -8.64
CA LYS A 17 8.65 -27.07 -7.25
C LYS A 17 9.26 -25.81 -6.65
N SER A 18 8.53 -25.11 -5.78
CA SER A 18 9.08 -23.94 -5.12
C SER A 18 10.29 -24.43 -4.34
N GLN A 19 11.49 -24.12 -4.85
CA GLN A 19 12.72 -24.64 -4.29
C GLN A 19 12.86 -24.03 -2.90
N SER A 20 12.86 -24.88 -1.86
CA SER A 20 13.06 -24.40 -0.50
C SER A 20 14.49 -23.88 -0.37
N ILE A 21 14.64 -22.60 -0.11
CA ILE A 21 15.91 -21.91 0.08
C ILE A 21 16.32 -22.04 1.53
N THR A 22 17.35 -22.83 1.81
CA THR A 22 17.82 -23.12 3.17
C THR A 22 19.14 -22.46 3.49
N THR A 23 19.82 -21.86 2.49
CA THR A 23 21.13 -21.21 2.65
C THR A 23 21.16 -19.85 1.96
N PHE A 24 22.04 -18.95 2.44
CA PHE A 24 22.24 -17.64 1.83
C PHE A 24 22.72 -17.75 0.38
N SER A 25 23.59 -18.71 0.06
CA SER A 25 24.03 -18.91 -1.34
C SER A 25 22.88 -19.33 -2.26
N GLN A 26 21.94 -20.15 -1.79
CA GLN A 26 20.73 -20.48 -2.57
C GLN A 26 19.82 -19.26 -2.76
N LEU A 27 19.70 -18.41 -1.74
CA LEU A 27 18.98 -17.15 -1.82
C LEU A 27 19.58 -16.26 -2.91
N GLU A 28 20.90 -16.03 -2.87
CA GLU A 28 21.60 -15.23 -3.86
C GLU A 28 21.45 -15.79 -5.28
N ASN A 29 21.57 -17.10 -5.46
CA ASN A 29 21.43 -17.71 -6.78
C ASN A 29 19.99 -17.56 -7.33
N ASN A 30 18.98 -17.76 -6.49
CA ASN A 30 17.58 -17.59 -6.89
C ASN A 30 17.27 -16.12 -7.24
N ILE A 31 17.82 -15.18 -6.46
CA ILE A 31 17.70 -13.75 -6.75
C ILE A 31 18.36 -13.41 -8.07
N ARG A 32 19.59 -13.90 -8.29
CA ARG A 32 20.35 -13.67 -9.51
C ARG A 32 19.62 -14.19 -10.75
N GLU A 33 19.09 -15.41 -10.66
CA GLU A 33 18.29 -16.01 -11.73
C GLU A 33 17.05 -15.17 -12.05
N THR A 34 16.32 -14.75 -11.02
CA THR A 34 15.13 -13.90 -11.20
C THR A 34 15.48 -12.55 -11.84
N LEU A 35 16.53 -11.89 -11.36
CA LEU A 35 16.99 -10.61 -11.93
C LEU A 35 17.43 -10.75 -13.39
N PHE A 36 18.13 -11.84 -13.73
CA PHE A 36 18.58 -12.11 -15.08
C PHE A 36 17.41 -12.42 -16.03
N GLN A 37 16.48 -13.27 -15.61
CA GLN A 37 15.27 -13.58 -16.38
C GLN A 37 14.40 -12.33 -16.64
N LYS A 38 14.36 -11.41 -15.67
CA LYS A 38 13.67 -10.12 -15.82
C LYS A 38 14.49 -9.05 -16.57
N GLY A 39 15.73 -9.34 -16.96
CA GLY A 39 16.59 -8.44 -17.73
C GLY A 39 17.22 -7.30 -16.92
N TYR A 40 17.23 -7.38 -15.59
CA TYR A 40 17.79 -6.35 -14.71
C TYR A 40 19.30 -6.43 -14.53
N ILE A 41 19.89 -7.60 -14.81
CA ILE A 41 21.35 -7.80 -14.84
C ILE A 41 21.74 -8.46 -16.16
N SER A 42 22.92 -8.13 -16.66
CA SER A 42 23.49 -8.69 -17.89
C SER A 42 23.99 -10.13 -17.72
N GLN A 43 24.20 -10.84 -18.85
CA GLN A 43 24.85 -12.16 -18.85
C GLN A 43 26.21 -12.16 -18.16
N ASN A 44 26.97 -11.06 -18.31
CA ASN A 44 28.27 -10.91 -17.69
C ASN A 44 28.15 -10.80 -16.15
N GLU A 45 27.23 -9.96 -15.65
CA GLU A 45 26.95 -9.85 -14.21
C GLU A 45 26.46 -11.17 -13.62
N TYR A 46 25.57 -11.86 -14.33
CA TYR A 46 25.08 -13.18 -13.97
C TYR A 46 26.23 -14.19 -13.82
N SER A 47 27.10 -14.26 -14.83
CA SER A 47 28.21 -15.22 -14.91
C SER A 47 29.32 -14.93 -13.91
N GLN A 48 29.60 -13.65 -13.64
CA GLN A 48 30.60 -13.22 -12.66
C GLN A 48 30.11 -13.27 -11.21
N LYS A 49 28.87 -13.71 -10.97
CA LYS A 49 28.22 -13.70 -9.67
C LYS A 49 28.19 -12.31 -9.01
N LYS A 50 27.99 -11.26 -9.80
CA LYS A 50 27.93 -9.86 -9.38
C LYS A 50 26.58 -9.24 -9.78
N GLY A 51 26.40 -7.96 -9.51
CA GLY A 51 25.27 -7.16 -10.00
C GLY A 51 24.23 -6.81 -8.94
N PHE A 52 24.35 -7.29 -7.69
CA PHE A 52 23.49 -6.85 -6.60
C PHE A 52 24.10 -7.03 -5.21
N THR A 53 23.52 -6.33 -4.24
CA THR A 53 23.77 -6.51 -2.80
C THR A 53 22.44 -6.60 -2.05
N ILE A 54 22.36 -7.48 -1.05
CA ILE A 54 21.19 -7.67 -0.19
C ILE A 54 21.44 -6.98 1.14
N TYR A 55 20.45 -6.21 1.61
CA TYR A 55 20.46 -5.60 2.93
C TYR A 55 19.16 -5.90 3.66
N GLY A 56 19.24 -6.11 4.97
CA GLY A 56 18.05 -6.00 5.81
C GLY A 56 17.54 -4.55 5.80
N THR A 57 16.22 -4.35 5.74
CA THR A 57 15.60 -3.03 5.59
C THR A 57 15.88 -2.10 6.79
N TYR A 58 15.97 -2.63 8.01
CA TYR A 58 16.21 -1.82 9.22
C TYR A 58 17.67 -1.82 9.66
N GLN A 59 18.34 -2.97 9.63
CA GLN A 59 19.70 -3.12 10.16
C GLN A 59 20.79 -2.89 9.12
N ARG A 60 20.42 -2.77 7.84
CA ARG A 60 21.35 -2.69 6.70
C ARG A 60 22.46 -3.74 6.78
N LYS A 61 22.13 -4.90 7.34
CA LYS A 61 23.02 -6.06 7.54
C LYS A 61 22.20 -7.31 7.31
N VAL A 62 22.86 -8.35 6.81
CA VAL A 62 22.27 -9.68 6.66
C VAL A 62 23.18 -10.66 7.40
N ASP A 63 22.60 -11.47 8.27
CA ASP A 63 23.31 -12.61 8.85
C ASP A 63 23.25 -13.78 7.86
N GLU A 64 24.31 -13.95 7.07
CA GLU A 64 24.40 -15.01 6.06
C GLU A 64 24.33 -16.42 6.66
N LYS A 65 24.61 -16.58 7.97
CA LYS A 65 24.50 -17.86 8.67
C LYS A 65 23.08 -18.14 9.13
N LYS A 66 22.27 -17.10 9.34
CA LYS A 66 20.90 -17.20 9.84
C LYS A 66 20.00 -16.19 9.16
N LEU A 67 19.58 -16.53 7.94
CA LEU A 67 18.52 -15.80 7.24
C LEU A 67 17.24 -15.78 8.07
N ARG A 68 16.82 -14.59 8.46
CA ARG A 68 15.59 -14.37 9.24
C ARG A 68 14.42 -14.16 8.28
N ASN A 69 13.23 -14.61 8.66
CA ASN A 69 12.03 -14.19 7.94
C ASN A 69 11.92 -12.66 8.01
N GLY A 70 11.63 -12.02 6.90
CA GLY A 70 11.60 -10.57 6.83
C GLY A 70 11.53 -10.02 5.42
N ILE A 71 11.42 -8.69 5.36
CA ILE A 71 11.54 -7.93 4.12
C ILE A 71 12.99 -7.46 4.01
N TYR A 72 13.57 -7.66 2.84
CA TYR A 72 14.93 -7.29 2.51
C TYR A 72 14.94 -6.35 1.32
N ASP A 73 15.93 -5.45 1.32
CA ASP A 73 16.21 -4.56 0.21
C ASP A 73 17.32 -5.16 -0.67
N LEU A 74 17.17 -5.00 -1.98
CA LEU A 74 18.09 -5.48 -2.99
C LEU A 74 18.53 -4.30 -3.86
N TYR A 75 19.84 -4.06 -3.90
CA TYR A 75 20.45 -2.92 -4.59
C TYR A 75 21.31 -3.40 -5.74
N LEU A 76 21.06 -2.91 -6.96
CA LEU A 76 21.87 -3.26 -8.14
C LEU A 76 23.13 -2.37 -8.35
N GLY A 77 23.48 -1.50 -7.39
CA GLY A 77 24.64 -0.60 -7.47
C GLY A 77 24.29 0.89 -7.33
N ASN A 78 25.27 1.78 -7.57
CA ASN A 78 25.09 3.23 -7.44
C ASN A 78 24.08 3.76 -8.46
N HIS A 79 23.01 4.40 -7.97
CA HIS A 79 21.88 4.95 -8.74
C HIS A 79 20.93 3.91 -9.38
N SER A 80 21.02 2.66 -8.95
CA SER A 80 20.23 1.56 -9.52
C SER A 80 18.91 1.32 -8.76
N PRO A 81 17.91 0.66 -9.37
CA PRO A 81 16.64 0.39 -8.71
C PRO A 81 16.83 -0.38 -7.41
N GLN A 82 16.09 0.03 -6.39
CA GLN A 82 15.92 -0.73 -5.16
C GLN A 82 14.76 -1.68 -5.35
N PHE A 83 15.01 -2.98 -5.28
CA PHE A 83 13.96 -3.98 -5.21
C PHE A 83 13.74 -4.35 -3.76
N LYS A 84 12.57 -4.91 -3.48
CA LYS A 84 12.27 -5.52 -2.19
C LYS A 84 11.87 -6.96 -2.40
N PHE A 85 12.18 -7.82 -1.46
CA PHE A 85 11.66 -9.17 -1.43
C PHE A 85 11.32 -9.58 0.00
N ILE A 86 10.33 -10.44 0.13
CA ILE A 86 10.01 -11.13 1.38
C ILE A 86 10.73 -12.47 1.35
N TYR A 87 11.48 -12.76 2.41
CA TYR A 87 11.94 -14.10 2.70
C TYR A 87 11.08 -14.67 3.82
N GLU A 88 10.35 -15.74 3.54
CA GLU A 88 9.50 -16.42 4.52
C GLU A 88 9.50 -17.92 4.29
N ARG A 89 9.67 -18.71 5.36
CA ARG A 89 9.55 -20.18 5.33
C ARG A 89 10.34 -20.81 4.17
N ASN A 90 11.59 -20.37 4.00
CA ASN A 90 12.50 -20.83 2.96
C ASN A 90 12.01 -20.53 1.53
N LYS A 91 11.21 -19.47 1.33
CA LYS A 91 10.75 -19.00 0.03
C LYS A 91 11.06 -17.52 -0.14
N ILE A 92 11.29 -17.10 -1.39
CA ILE A 92 11.41 -15.70 -1.77
C ILE A 92 10.14 -15.29 -2.51
N ILE A 93 9.61 -14.12 -2.13
CA ILE A 93 8.55 -13.44 -2.86
C ILE A 93 9.09 -12.08 -3.28
N PHE A 94 9.28 -11.88 -4.58
CA PHE A 94 9.73 -10.60 -5.13
C PHE A 94 8.60 -9.59 -5.15
N LEU A 95 8.87 -8.39 -4.63
CA LEU A 95 7.95 -7.26 -4.69
C LEU A 95 8.28 -6.44 -5.94
N ASP A 96 7.55 -6.71 -7.02
CA ASP A 96 7.66 -5.98 -8.29
C ASP A 96 6.88 -4.67 -8.21
N ILE A 97 7.58 -3.55 -8.31
CA ILE A 97 7.01 -2.21 -8.16
C ILE A 97 7.13 -1.36 -9.43
N TYR A 98 7.42 -1.98 -10.57
CA TYR A 98 7.72 -1.26 -11.80
C TYR A 98 6.46 -0.72 -12.48
N SER A 99 5.49 -1.60 -12.70
CA SER A 99 4.17 -1.16 -13.17
C SER A 99 3.29 -0.82 -11.98
N PHE A 100 2.36 0.12 -12.18
CA PHE A 100 1.38 0.48 -11.15
C PHE A 100 0.53 -0.73 -10.71
N LYS A 101 0.16 -1.61 -11.65
CA LYS A 101 -0.55 -2.87 -11.35
C LYS A 101 0.28 -3.79 -10.44
N ASN A 102 1.54 -4.05 -10.80
CA ASN A 102 2.42 -4.90 -9.99
C ASN A 102 2.68 -4.27 -8.62
N PHE A 103 2.79 -2.95 -8.55
CA PHE A 103 2.95 -2.22 -7.30
C PHE A 103 1.76 -2.46 -6.36
N LEU A 104 0.51 -2.38 -6.84
CA LEU A 104 -0.67 -2.68 -6.02
C LEU A 104 -0.68 -4.14 -5.52
N GLU A 105 -0.28 -5.10 -6.36
CA GLU A 105 -0.17 -6.51 -5.99
C GLU A 105 0.93 -6.75 -4.95
N SER A 106 2.10 -6.13 -5.14
CA SER A 106 3.22 -6.15 -4.19
C SER A 106 2.84 -5.48 -2.88
N MET A 107 2.06 -4.40 -2.91
CA MET A 107 1.57 -3.72 -1.72
C MET A 107 0.66 -4.65 -0.90
N ARG A 108 -0.29 -5.31 -1.56
CA ARG A 108 -1.14 -6.32 -0.93
C ARG A 108 -0.31 -7.45 -0.32
N THR A 109 0.60 -8.02 -1.11
CA THR A 109 1.47 -9.14 -0.68
C THR A 109 2.30 -8.76 0.54
N GLN A 110 2.89 -7.55 0.54
CA GLN A 110 3.62 -7.02 1.68
C GLN A 110 2.72 -6.85 2.90
N MET A 111 1.53 -6.27 2.75
CA MET A 111 0.63 -6.04 3.89
C MET A 111 0.14 -7.34 4.53
N VAL A 112 -0.23 -8.34 3.72
CA VAL A 112 -0.62 -9.66 4.23
C VAL A 112 0.50 -10.24 5.09
N TYR A 113 1.73 -10.22 4.58
CA TYR A 113 2.90 -10.67 5.34
C TYR A 113 3.07 -9.90 6.65
N LEU A 114 3.00 -8.55 6.61
CA LEU A 114 3.19 -7.70 7.78
C LEU A 114 2.14 -7.96 8.88
N PHE A 115 0.87 -8.21 8.51
CA PHE A 115 -0.19 -8.54 9.45
C PHE A 115 -0.04 -9.96 10.02
N GLU A 116 0.35 -10.94 9.19
CA GLU A 116 0.63 -12.30 9.66
C GLU A 116 1.78 -12.35 10.67
N GLN A 117 2.81 -11.51 10.48
CA GLN A 117 3.90 -11.36 11.45
C GLN A 117 3.50 -10.56 12.71
N ARG A 118 2.28 -9.99 12.75
CA ARG A 118 1.77 -9.17 13.86
C ARG A 118 2.70 -8.02 14.24
N TYR A 119 3.30 -7.38 13.25
CA TYR A 119 4.08 -6.19 13.51
C TYR A 119 3.20 -5.05 14.02
N CYS A 120 3.79 -4.19 14.85
CA CYS A 120 3.13 -2.98 15.33
C CYS A 120 2.94 -1.95 14.21
N ARG A 121 1.99 -1.03 14.45
CA ARG A 121 1.58 0.00 13.50
C ARG A 121 2.76 0.74 12.89
N GLU A 122 3.71 1.22 13.70
CA GLU A 122 4.82 2.05 13.20
C GLU A 122 5.69 1.32 12.18
N ILE A 123 5.90 0.02 12.37
CA ILE A 123 6.69 -0.81 11.44
C ILE A 123 5.91 -1.08 10.17
N ILE A 124 4.63 -1.45 10.28
CA ILE A 124 3.79 -1.69 9.11
C ILE A 124 3.72 -0.43 8.25
N VAL A 125 3.44 0.73 8.88
CA VAL A 125 3.41 2.03 8.22
C VAL A 125 4.75 2.35 7.54
N ASP A 126 5.89 2.16 8.20
CA ASP A 126 7.19 2.45 7.59
C ASP A 126 7.49 1.54 6.39
N TYR A 127 7.18 0.24 6.45
CA TYR A 127 7.32 -0.65 5.30
C TYR A 127 6.41 -0.24 4.13
N VAL A 128 5.15 0.13 4.41
CA VAL A 128 4.20 0.61 3.41
C VAL A 128 4.72 1.90 2.75
N LYS A 129 5.16 2.87 3.54
CA LYS A 129 5.75 4.14 3.07
C LYS A 129 6.95 3.90 2.17
N ARG A 130 7.86 3.02 2.58
CA ARG A 130 9.04 2.67 1.79
C ARG A 130 8.64 2.11 0.44
N LEU A 131 7.70 1.16 0.38
CA LEU A 131 7.27 0.56 -0.88
C LEU A 131 6.64 1.61 -1.83
N ILE A 132 5.76 2.47 -1.30
CA ILE A 132 5.17 3.58 -2.05
C ILE A 132 6.26 4.51 -2.60
N ARG A 133 7.20 4.96 -1.75
CA ARG A 133 8.29 5.86 -2.16
C ARG A 133 9.19 5.22 -3.20
N THR A 134 9.51 3.93 -3.09
CA THR A 134 10.34 3.24 -4.08
C THR A 134 9.64 3.19 -5.43
N HIS A 135 8.34 2.88 -5.47
CA HIS A 135 7.56 2.89 -6.72
C HIS A 135 7.59 4.26 -7.40
N TYR A 136 7.30 5.33 -6.67
CA TYR A 136 7.27 6.68 -7.23
C TYR A 136 8.66 7.20 -7.59
N SER A 137 9.71 6.86 -6.83
CA SER A 137 11.09 7.28 -7.15
C SER A 137 11.62 6.60 -8.41
N PHE A 138 11.16 5.39 -8.70
CA PHE A 138 11.55 4.67 -9.91
C PHE A 138 10.82 5.21 -11.14
N ASN A 139 9.52 5.44 -11.02
CA ASN A 139 8.65 5.79 -12.14
C ASN A 139 8.52 7.29 -12.41
N ARG A 140 8.97 8.16 -11.49
CA ARG A 140 8.99 9.62 -11.68
C ARG A 140 10.43 10.12 -11.75
N ASN A 141 10.70 11.02 -12.70
CA ASN A 141 12.04 11.54 -12.93
C ASN A 141 12.55 12.29 -11.68
N PRO A 142 13.72 11.94 -11.11
CA PRO A 142 14.29 12.66 -9.98
C PRO A 142 14.58 14.14 -10.26
N ARG A 143 14.70 14.56 -11.53
CA ARG A 143 14.83 15.99 -11.89
C ARG A 143 13.50 16.73 -11.89
N ASP A 144 12.39 16.00 -11.95
CA ASP A 144 11.03 16.52 -11.74
C ASP A 144 10.69 16.60 -10.23
N LEU A 145 11.68 16.42 -9.33
CA LEU A 145 11.62 16.84 -7.92
C LEU A 145 11.36 18.35 -7.74
N PHE A 146 11.26 19.12 -8.82
CA PHE A 146 10.45 20.34 -8.90
C PHE A 146 8.93 20.10 -8.72
N ASN A 147 8.51 19.03 -8.03
CA ASN A 147 7.39 19.08 -7.08
C ASN A 147 7.74 20.06 -5.95
N LYS A 148 7.99 21.33 -6.32
CA LYS A 148 8.38 22.36 -5.37
C LYS A 148 7.33 22.57 -4.31
N ASN A 149 6.12 22.07 -4.53
CA ASN A 149 5.24 21.74 -3.46
C ASN A 149 4.44 20.50 -3.84
N CYS A 150 4.13 19.65 -2.86
CA CYS A 150 2.80 19.06 -2.78
C CYS A 150 1.74 20.18 -2.64
N GLU A 151 1.79 21.22 -3.47
CA GLU A 151 0.76 22.23 -3.59
C GLU A 151 -0.36 21.58 -4.38
N PHE A 152 -1.57 21.92 -3.97
CA PHE A 152 -2.75 21.53 -4.71
C PHE A 152 -2.66 22.16 -6.10
N ARG A 153 -3.21 21.49 -7.11
CA ARG A 153 -3.67 22.26 -8.26
C ARG A 153 -4.58 23.35 -7.69
N GLU A 154 -4.22 24.61 -7.87
CA GLU A 154 -5.04 25.75 -7.41
C GLU A 154 -6.48 25.63 -7.92
N LYS A 155 -6.68 24.98 -9.08
CA LYS A 155 -8.00 24.60 -9.59
C LYS A 155 -8.47 23.30 -8.97
N ARG A 156 -9.31 23.47 -7.95
CA ARG A 156 -10.08 22.42 -7.29
C ARG A 156 -11.19 21.93 -8.23
N ILE A 157 -11.37 20.62 -8.34
CA ILE A 157 -12.39 20.01 -9.21
C ILE A 157 -13.62 19.72 -8.35
N PRO A 158 -14.77 20.38 -8.59
CA PRO A 158 -15.99 20.06 -7.88
C PRO A 158 -16.52 18.68 -8.30
N SER A 159 -16.99 17.91 -7.33
CA SER A 159 -17.76 16.68 -7.59
C SER A 159 -19.13 17.02 -8.18
N THR A 160 -19.89 15.99 -8.57
CA THR A 160 -21.29 16.18 -8.94
C THR A 160 -22.22 16.30 -7.74
N PHE A 161 -21.76 15.97 -6.53
CA PHE A 161 -22.60 15.83 -5.35
C PHE A 161 -22.67 17.11 -4.51
N TYR A 162 -23.89 17.41 -4.08
CA TYR A 162 -24.14 18.41 -3.05
C TYR A 162 -23.87 17.83 -1.66
N LEU A 163 -23.54 18.70 -0.70
CA LEU A 163 -23.25 18.27 0.68
C LEU A 163 -24.42 17.49 1.32
N ASN A 164 -25.66 17.87 1.05
CA ASN A 164 -26.83 17.13 1.56
C ASN A 164 -26.92 15.70 1.00
N GLU A 165 -26.64 15.50 -0.29
CA GLU A 165 -26.61 14.17 -0.92
C GLU A 165 -25.52 13.29 -0.31
N ILE A 166 -24.37 13.90 0.01
CA ILE A 166 -23.26 13.21 0.70
C ILE A 166 -23.67 12.81 2.11
N LYS A 167 -24.29 13.72 2.88
CA LYS A 167 -24.83 13.42 4.22
C LYS A 167 -25.82 12.25 4.17
N SER A 168 -26.77 12.28 3.23
CA SER A 168 -27.74 11.19 3.07
C SER A 168 -27.06 9.85 2.77
N LYS A 169 -26.07 9.84 1.86
CA LYS A 169 -25.31 8.61 1.56
C LYS A 169 -24.53 8.09 2.77
N ILE A 170 -23.94 8.97 3.58
CA ILE A 170 -23.25 8.58 4.81
C ILE A 170 -24.24 7.98 5.82
N ILE A 171 -25.41 8.61 6.01
CA ILE A 171 -26.45 8.11 6.92
C ILE A 171 -26.89 6.71 6.50
N THR A 172 -27.15 6.49 5.21
CA THR A 172 -27.52 5.17 4.69
C THR A 172 -26.42 4.13 4.92
N GLU A 173 -25.14 4.47 4.70
CA GLU A 173 -24.01 3.56 4.98
C GLU A 173 -23.94 3.19 6.48
N ILE A 174 -24.11 4.16 7.39
CA ILE A 174 -24.11 3.91 8.83
C ILE A 174 -25.29 3.02 9.22
N ALA A 175 -26.51 3.34 8.74
CA ALA A 175 -27.71 2.57 9.02
C ALA A 175 -27.56 1.10 8.59
N GLN A 176 -26.98 0.86 7.41
CA GLN A 176 -26.68 -0.48 6.91
C GLN A 176 -25.62 -1.21 7.75
N LYS A 177 -24.58 -0.50 8.21
CA LYS A 177 -23.49 -1.09 8.99
C LYS A 177 -23.89 -1.44 10.42
N GLU A 178 -24.71 -0.60 11.04
CA GLU A 178 -25.11 -0.72 12.45
C GLU A 178 -26.48 -1.40 12.64
N ASP A 179 -27.13 -1.83 11.54
CA ASP A 179 -28.51 -2.36 11.52
C ASP A 179 -29.51 -1.42 12.23
N LEU A 180 -29.32 -0.11 12.01
CA LEU A 180 -30.11 0.96 12.63
C LEU A 180 -31.14 1.52 11.66
N LYS A 181 -32.23 2.08 12.20
CA LYS A 181 -33.15 2.92 11.42
C LYS A 181 -32.50 4.28 11.13
N GLU A 182 -32.51 4.70 9.87
CA GLU A 182 -31.89 5.94 9.37
C GLU A 182 -32.31 7.21 10.16
N GLU A 183 -33.54 7.23 10.67
CA GLU A 183 -34.14 8.36 11.41
C GLU A 183 -33.42 8.72 12.72
N ASN A 184 -32.57 7.83 13.24
CA ASN A 184 -31.88 8.02 14.52
C ASN A 184 -30.46 8.59 14.38
N LEU A 185 -29.97 8.86 13.17
CA LEU A 185 -28.56 9.17 12.92
C LEU A 185 -28.29 10.67 12.75
N GLN A 186 -27.26 11.17 13.44
CA GLN A 186 -26.76 12.54 13.29
C GLN A 186 -25.25 12.53 12.99
N LEU A 187 -24.84 13.33 12.00
CA LEU A 187 -23.45 13.51 11.60
C LEU A 187 -22.89 14.77 12.23
N GLU A 188 -21.77 14.64 12.95
CA GLU A 188 -21.12 15.80 13.60
C GLU A 188 -20.36 16.64 12.60
N LYS A 189 -19.56 15.96 11.77
CA LYS A 189 -18.46 16.61 11.07
C LYS A 189 -18.05 15.78 9.85
N ILE A 190 -17.78 16.47 8.75
CA ILE A 190 -17.09 15.93 7.59
C ILE A 190 -15.86 16.81 7.37
N GLU A 191 -14.68 16.20 7.32
CA GLU A 191 -13.42 16.91 7.13
C GLU A 191 -12.71 16.39 5.88
N ASN A 192 -12.16 17.28 5.06
CA ASN A 192 -11.27 16.88 3.97
C ASN A 192 -9.88 16.65 4.58
N ILE A 193 -9.39 15.42 4.52
CA ILE A 193 -8.07 15.09 5.06
C ILE A 193 -6.98 15.46 4.05
N ALA A 194 -7.25 15.45 2.75
CA ALA A 194 -6.22 15.65 1.73
C ALA A 194 -5.72 17.11 1.61
N VAL A 195 -6.28 18.12 2.30
CA VAL A 195 -5.97 19.56 2.16
C VAL A 195 -5.17 20.15 3.32
N SER A 196 -4.08 20.89 3.05
CA SER A 196 -3.20 21.51 4.06
C SER A 196 -3.77 22.76 4.75
N GLU A 197 -5.01 23.12 4.47
CA GLU A 197 -5.74 24.14 5.21
C GLU A 197 -6.97 23.47 5.81
N LEU A 198 -6.95 23.36 7.14
CA LEU A 198 -8.08 22.96 7.96
C LEU A 198 -9.30 23.77 7.55
N SER A 199 -10.30 23.13 6.97
CA SER A 199 -11.66 23.66 6.95
C SER A 199 -12.57 22.59 7.51
N VAL A 200 -12.69 22.63 8.83
CA VAL A 200 -13.82 22.07 9.54
C VAL A 200 -15.06 22.73 8.96
N TYR A 201 -15.83 22.02 8.14
CA TYR A 201 -16.99 22.59 7.47
C TYR A 201 -18.23 22.59 8.39
N PHE A 202 -18.17 23.38 9.46
CA PHE A 202 -19.37 23.97 10.06
C PHE A 202 -19.66 25.28 9.30
N GLY A 203 -20.60 25.25 8.36
CA GLY A 203 -21.09 26.46 7.68
C GLY A 203 -21.10 26.47 6.15
N ILE A 204 -20.80 25.35 5.47
CA ILE A 204 -21.09 25.24 4.03
C ILE A 204 -22.60 25.27 3.82
N ASN A 205 -23.08 26.10 2.89
CA ASN A 205 -24.46 26.05 2.40
C ASN A 205 -24.73 24.66 1.82
N GLU A 206 -25.75 23.96 2.29
CA GLU A 206 -26.05 22.56 1.90
C GLU A 206 -26.22 22.34 0.38
N LYS A 207 -26.35 23.44 -0.37
CA LYS A 207 -26.41 23.53 -1.83
C LYS A 207 -25.05 23.72 -2.52
N GLU A 208 -23.94 23.65 -1.81
CA GLU A 208 -22.60 23.67 -2.41
C GLU A 208 -22.12 22.25 -2.73
N LYS A 209 -21.37 22.16 -3.82
CA LYS A 209 -20.74 20.92 -4.26
C LYS A 209 -19.43 20.73 -3.53
N LEU A 210 -19.21 19.54 -2.96
CA LEU A 210 -17.91 19.20 -2.39
C LEU A 210 -16.91 18.91 -3.51
N GLU A 211 -15.65 19.21 -3.25
CA GLU A 211 -14.53 18.95 -4.15
C GLU A 211 -14.19 17.46 -4.20
N GLU A 212 -13.62 16.98 -5.29
CA GLU A 212 -13.06 15.63 -5.30
C GLU A 212 -11.94 15.50 -4.26
N GLY A 213 -11.92 14.42 -3.50
CA GLY A 213 -10.97 14.28 -2.40
C GLY A 213 -11.21 13.07 -1.51
N ILE A 214 -10.36 12.96 -0.49
CA ILE A 214 -10.49 11.95 0.56
C ILE A 214 -10.95 12.68 1.83
N TYR A 215 -12.01 12.17 2.44
CA TYR A 215 -12.71 12.80 3.53
C TYR A 215 -12.80 11.85 4.73
N SER A 216 -12.83 12.42 5.93
CA SER A 216 -13.20 11.75 7.17
C SER A 216 -14.55 12.24 7.68
N TYR A 217 -15.24 11.41 8.44
CA TYR A 217 -16.45 11.78 9.19
C TYR A 217 -16.53 11.03 10.51
N VAL A 218 -17.28 11.60 11.46
CA VAL A 218 -17.50 11.02 12.80
C VAL A 218 -18.99 10.80 13.03
N ASN A 219 -19.33 9.59 13.49
CA ASN A 219 -20.68 9.25 13.95
C ASN A 219 -20.80 9.56 15.45
N ILE A 220 -21.64 10.52 15.82
CA ILE A 220 -21.86 10.93 17.23
C ILE A 220 -22.51 9.81 18.04
N ASN A 221 -23.30 8.96 17.38
CA ASN A 221 -24.09 7.94 18.04
C ASN A 221 -23.31 6.65 18.33
N SER A 222 -22.07 6.55 17.83
CA SER A 222 -21.17 5.44 18.13
C SER A 222 -20.56 5.62 19.52
N SER A 223 -20.57 4.57 20.34
CA SER A 223 -19.88 4.55 21.65
C SER A 223 -18.35 4.66 21.53
N VAL A 224 -17.82 4.54 20.32
CA VAL A 224 -16.39 4.68 19.99
C VAL A 224 -16.22 5.79 18.95
N SER A 225 -15.48 6.84 19.29
CA SER A 225 -15.17 7.98 18.42
C SER A 225 -14.09 7.60 17.40
N ASN A 226 -14.44 6.76 16.42
CA ASN A 226 -13.53 6.41 15.33
C ASN A 226 -13.89 7.20 14.08
N ASN A 227 -12.91 7.87 13.47
CA ASN A 227 -13.14 8.51 12.17
C ASN A 227 -13.38 7.42 11.12
N SER A 228 -14.46 7.58 10.36
CA SER A 228 -14.71 6.82 9.14
C SER A 228 -14.25 7.66 7.94
N TYR A 229 -13.98 7.03 6.80
CA TYR A 229 -13.40 7.74 5.65
C TYR A 229 -14.11 7.36 4.35
N PHE A 230 -14.13 8.29 3.39
CA PHE A 230 -14.62 8.04 2.04
C PHE A 230 -13.81 8.80 0.99
N ILE A 231 -13.84 8.31 -0.24
CA ILE A 231 -13.30 8.97 -1.42
C ILE A 231 -14.45 9.52 -2.25
N LEU A 232 -14.35 10.79 -2.62
CA LEU A 232 -15.26 11.48 -3.53
C LEU A 232 -14.53 11.68 -4.86
N ASN A 233 -15.00 11.02 -5.93
CA ASN A 233 -14.37 11.08 -7.26
C ASN A 233 -15.43 11.29 -8.34
N GLY A 234 -15.58 12.53 -8.82
CA GLY A 234 -16.58 12.91 -9.81
C GLY A 234 -18.00 12.65 -9.32
N ASN A 235 -18.60 11.58 -9.85
CA ASN A 235 -19.94 11.11 -9.55
C ASN A 235 -19.98 9.82 -8.71
N ASP A 236 -18.84 9.39 -8.18
CA ASP A 236 -18.73 8.22 -7.31
C ASP A 236 -18.36 8.60 -5.87
N ILE A 237 -18.91 7.83 -4.92
CA ILE A 237 -18.55 7.87 -3.50
C ILE A 237 -18.19 6.47 -3.06
N LYS A 238 -16.97 6.34 -2.54
CA LYS A 238 -16.46 5.07 -2.05
C LYS A 238 -16.12 5.15 -0.57
N PHE A 239 -16.90 4.43 0.25
CA PHE A 239 -16.64 4.29 1.67
C PHE A 239 -15.46 3.34 1.91
N LEU A 240 -14.49 3.80 2.71
CA LEU A 240 -13.30 3.03 3.07
C LEU A 240 -13.61 2.15 4.28
N LYS A 241 -13.35 0.85 4.11
CA LYS A 241 -13.66 -0.19 5.08
C LYS A 241 -12.41 -0.63 5.84
N MET A 242 -12.56 -0.86 7.14
CA MET A 242 -11.45 -1.22 8.07
C MET A 242 -11.88 -2.25 9.11
N ASP A 243 -12.88 -3.05 8.76
CA ASP A 243 -13.46 -4.12 9.59
C ASP A 243 -12.65 -5.42 9.54
N SER A 244 -11.67 -5.53 8.63
CA SER A 244 -10.76 -6.68 8.50
C SER A 244 -9.45 -6.27 7.82
N ASP A 245 -8.40 -7.09 7.95
CA ASP A 245 -7.13 -6.87 7.26
C ASP A 245 -7.33 -6.73 5.73
N GLU A 246 -8.20 -7.57 5.16
CA GLU A 246 -8.48 -7.59 3.74
C GLU A 246 -9.18 -6.31 3.26
N SER A 247 -10.20 -5.85 4.00
CA SER A 247 -10.91 -4.62 3.65
C SER A 247 -10.04 -3.38 3.88
N PHE A 248 -9.18 -3.40 4.89
CA PHE A 248 -8.20 -2.35 5.14
C PHE A 248 -7.15 -2.26 4.02
N ILE A 249 -6.61 -3.39 3.56
CA ILE A 249 -5.69 -3.45 2.41
C ILE A 249 -6.35 -2.86 1.17
N LYS A 250 -7.60 -3.25 0.87
CA LYS A 250 -8.35 -2.69 -0.26
C LYS A 250 -8.49 -1.18 -0.11
N SER A 251 -8.89 -0.68 1.06
CA SER A 251 -9.02 0.77 1.30
C SER A 251 -7.73 1.54 1.06
N ILE A 252 -6.58 0.98 1.43
CA ILE A 252 -5.26 1.56 1.09
C ILE A 252 -5.03 1.58 -0.43
N GLN A 253 -5.35 0.48 -1.12
CA GLN A 253 -5.23 0.43 -2.59
C GLN A 253 -6.14 1.46 -3.26
N GLU A 254 -7.35 1.70 -2.75
CA GLU A 254 -8.26 2.73 -3.25
C GLU A 254 -7.70 4.14 -3.10
N ILE A 255 -7.05 4.45 -1.99
CA ILE A 255 -6.37 5.73 -1.78
C ILE A 255 -5.21 5.90 -2.78
N ILE A 256 -4.45 4.83 -3.02
CA ILE A 256 -3.33 4.85 -3.98
C ILE A 256 -3.87 5.03 -5.40
N LEU A 257 -4.93 4.33 -5.78
CA LEU A 257 -5.61 4.45 -7.07
C LEU A 257 -6.12 5.87 -7.31
N PHE A 258 -6.82 6.44 -6.33
CA PHE A 258 -7.29 7.82 -6.38
C PHE A 258 -6.11 8.80 -6.50
N GLY A 259 -5.05 8.58 -5.73
CA GLY A 259 -3.85 9.39 -5.78
C GLY A 259 -3.19 9.40 -7.17
N GLU A 260 -3.10 8.24 -7.81
CA GLU A 260 -2.53 8.13 -9.16
C GLU A 260 -3.45 8.80 -10.21
N ASP A 261 -4.75 8.51 -10.19
CA ASP A 261 -5.74 9.10 -11.11
C ASP A 261 -5.74 10.64 -11.05
N LYS A 262 -5.67 11.19 -9.84
CA LYS A 262 -5.67 12.64 -9.60
C LYS A 262 -4.28 13.27 -9.62
N ASN A 263 -3.23 12.51 -9.93
CA ASN A 263 -1.84 12.96 -9.92
C ASN A 263 -1.42 13.61 -8.59
N ILE A 264 -1.91 13.07 -7.46
CA ILE A 264 -1.53 13.47 -6.12
C ILE A 264 -0.07 13.04 -5.87
N CYS A 265 0.69 13.87 -5.14
CA CYS A 265 2.07 13.54 -4.79
C CYS A 265 2.12 12.35 -3.81
N SER A 266 3.18 11.54 -3.88
CA SER A 266 3.35 10.33 -3.07
C SER A 266 3.28 10.60 -1.56
N GLU A 267 3.84 11.72 -1.09
CA GLU A 267 3.84 12.08 0.33
C GLU A 267 2.43 12.40 0.85
N LYS A 268 1.54 12.97 0.03
CA LYS A 268 0.13 13.18 0.40
C LYS A 268 -0.65 11.87 0.43
N THR A 269 -0.43 11.00 -0.56
CA THR A 269 -1.03 9.65 -0.57
C THR A 269 -0.60 8.89 0.68
N ILE A 270 0.68 8.94 1.03
CA ILE A 270 1.22 8.37 2.27
C ILE A 270 0.54 8.97 3.50
N TRP A 271 0.44 10.29 3.58
CA TRP A 271 -0.19 10.95 4.73
C TRP A 271 -1.65 10.51 4.90
N CYS A 272 -2.41 10.36 3.81
CA CYS A 272 -3.79 9.86 3.87
C CYS A 272 -3.83 8.42 4.41
N ILE A 273 -2.92 7.55 3.94
CA ILE A 273 -2.80 6.16 4.43
C ILE A 273 -2.44 6.12 5.92
N GLU A 274 -1.58 7.01 6.41
CA GLU A 274 -1.23 7.10 7.83
C GLU A 274 -2.44 7.43 8.72
N GLN A 275 -3.37 8.26 8.23
CA GLN A 275 -4.62 8.54 8.95
C GLN A 275 -5.45 7.25 9.12
N LEU A 276 -5.54 6.42 8.07
CA LEU A 276 -6.24 5.14 8.14
C LEU A 276 -5.59 4.18 9.16
N PHE A 277 -4.26 4.08 9.17
CA PHE A 277 -3.54 3.24 10.12
C PHE A 277 -3.78 3.64 11.58
N SER A 278 -3.96 4.94 11.84
CA SER A 278 -4.18 5.46 13.18
C SER A 278 -5.51 4.99 13.77
N ASN A 279 -6.53 4.78 12.91
CA ASN A 279 -7.83 4.25 13.32
C ASN A 279 -7.91 2.72 13.30
N TYR A 280 -7.14 2.06 12.43
CA TYR A 280 -7.19 0.61 12.30
C TYR A 280 -6.34 -0.12 13.36
N MET A 281 -5.20 0.45 13.76
CA MET A 281 -4.23 -0.21 14.64
C MET A 281 -3.95 0.57 15.91
N GLU A 282 -4.28 -0.02 17.06
CA GLU A 282 -3.96 0.53 18.38
C GLU A 282 -2.55 0.17 18.87
N ASN A 283 -2.02 -0.98 18.42
CA ASN A 283 -0.73 -1.52 18.88
C ASN A 283 0.46 -0.68 18.40
N SER A 284 0.97 0.17 19.30
CA SER A 284 2.16 0.99 19.11
C SER A 284 3.40 0.35 19.77
N CYS A 285 4.56 0.53 19.14
CA CYS A 285 5.82 -0.06 19.62
C CYS A 285 7.02 0.89 19.60
N LEU A 286 6.76 2.20 19.70
CA LEU A 286 7.73 3.30 19.61
C LEU A 286 9.00 3.13 20.48
N SER A 287 9.00 2.24 21.47
CA SER A 287 10.11 2.04 22.40
C SER A 287 11.05 0.85 22.11
N LYS A 288 10.74 -0.13 21.23
CA LYS A 288 11.52 -1.40 21.24
C LYS A 288 11.84 -2.18 19.94
N VAL A 289 11.43 -1.84 18.73
CA VAL A 289 11.27 -2.92 17.70
C VAL A 289 12.29 -2.99 16.54
N THR A 290 13.27 -2.09 16.41
CA THR A 290 14.19 -2.17 15.24
C THR A 290 15.35 -3.17 15.38
N LYS A 291 15.65 -3.67 16.60
CA LYS A 291 16.84 -4.52 16.86
C LYS A 291 16.68 -5.98 16.44
N ASP A 292 15.47 -6.46 16.15
CA ASP A 292 15.24 -7.86 15.78
C ASP A 292 14.80 -8.05 14.32
N LEU A 293 14.40 -6.97 13.65
CA LEU A 293 14.03 -6.96 12.23
C LEU A 293 15.27 -6.88 11.34
N PRO A 294 15.30 -7.59 10.21
CA PRO A 294 16.32 -7.39 9.19
C PRO A 294 16.27 -5.96 8.65
#